data_AF-A0A9D5JAY4-F1
#
_entry.id   AF-A0A9D5JAY4-F1
#
_cell.length_a   1.000
_cell.length_b   1.000
_cell.length_c   1.000
_cell.angle_alpha   90.00
_cell.angle_beta   90.00
_cell.angle_gamma   90.00
#
_symmetry.space_group_name_H-M   'P 1'
#
loop_
_entity.id
_entity.type
_entity.pdbx_description
1 polymer ?
#
loop_
_entity_poly.entity_id
_entity_poly.type
_entity_poly.pdbx_seq_one_letter_code
_entity_poly.pdbx_strand_id
1 'polypeptide(L)'
;MTTTDTSKPFLTDVQELRRRAKEHLDDGAVTSSYAGDAKKTIEILQSVLATEIVCVLRYTMHSVAAQGINSEAVSEEFAEHAKEERQHMLAVAERIDQLGGKPNFNPEGLLTRSASEYGNAEKLIDMIKENLVAERIAVEHYRELIRYFDETDPTTRVMLEGILTVEEEHATDMHDLLVAHQGRPFIEQ
;
A
#
# COMPACT_ATOMS: atom_id res chain seq x y z
N MET A 1 6.30 22.70 52.42
CA MET A 1 7.28 23.16 51.41
C MET A 1 7.50 21.97 50.48
N THR A 2 6.74 21.91 49.40
CA THR A 2 6.80 20.83 48.41
C THR A 2 6.60 21.50 47.06
N THR A 3 7.72 21.79 46.42
CA THR A 3 7.81 22.37 45.08
C THR A 3 7.42 21.32 44.07
N THR A 4 6.24 21.46 43.46
CA THR A 4 5.88 20.80 42.21
C THR A 4 6.76 21.39 41.10
N ASP A 5 7.69 20.60 40.59
CA ASP A 5 8.50 20.94 39.42
C ASP A 5 7.61 20.85 38.18
N THR A 6 7.22 22.02 37.67
CA THR A 6 6.31 22.17 36.53
C THR A 6 7.05 22.23 35.22
N SER A 7 6.64 21.32 34.34
CA SER A 7 6.51 21.48 32.89
C SER A 7 7.78 21.70 32.07
N LYS A 8 8.33 20.59 31.54
CA LYS A 8 8.88 20.65 30.19
C LYS A 8 7.74 21.05 29.25
N PRO A 9 7.91 22.04 28.36
CA PRO A 9 6.86 22.42 27.42
C PRO A 9 6.52 21.25 26.50
N PHE A 10 5.23 21.06 26.22
CA PHE A 10 4.73 19.99 25.33
C PHE A 10 5.27 20.10 23.90
N LEU A 11 5.56 21.33 23.45
CA LEU A 11 6.09 21.63 22.12
C LEU A 11 7.45 22.33 22.21
N THR A 12 8.30 22.10 21.21
CA THR A 12 9.53 22.90 21.07
C THR A 12 9.18 24.35 20.72
N ASP A 13 9.98 25.28 21.20
CA ASP A 13 9.87 26.70 20.85
C ASP A 13 9.95 26.94 19.33
N VAL A 14 9.09 27.84 18.83
CA VAL A 14 8.96 28.11 17.38
C VAL A 14 10.18 28.81 16.82
N GLN A 15 10.89 29.63 17.61
CA GLN A 15 12.14 30.25 17.14
C GLN A 15 13.22 29.19 16.92
N GLU A 16 13.29 28.20 17.82
CA GLU A 16 14.19 27.05 17.67
C GLU A 16 13.84 26.16 16.48
N LEU A 17 12.55 25.92 16.22
CA LEU A 17 12.11 25.21 15.00
C LEU A 17 12.54 25.97 13.73
N ARG A 18 12.36 27.30 13.70
CA ARG A 18 12.80 28.14 12.57
C ARG A 18 14.31 28.16 12.41
N ARG A 19 15.08 28.14 13.50
CA ARG A 19 16.54 28.09 13.47
C ARG A 19 17.01 26.77 12.85
N ARG A 20 16.53 25.64 13.36
CA ARG A 20 16.85 24.31 12.83
C ARG A 20 16.49 24.18 11.35
N ALA A 21 15.30 24.63 10.95
CA ALA A 21 14.89 24.58 9.55
C ALA A 21 15.82 25.37 8.59
N LYS A 22 16.47 26.44 9.07
CA LYS A 22 17.41 27.23 8.27
C LYS A 22 18.82 26.65 8.22
N GLU A 23 19.24 25.94 9.26
CA GLU A 23 20.58 25.35 9.35
C GLU A 23 20.70 24.04 8.57
N HIS A 24 19.59 23.33 8.39
CA HIS A 24 19.54 21.98 7.81
C HIS A 24 18.90 21.94 6.41
N LEU A 25 19.09 22.98 5.60
CA LEU A 25 18.50 23.06 4.26
C LEU A 25 19.01 21.97 3.30
N ASP A 26 20.23 21.48 3.53
CA ASP A 26 20.87 20.45 2.70
C ASP A 26 20.43 19.02 3.07
N ASP A 27 19.72 18.84 4.19
CA ASP A 27 19.28 17.53 4.69
C ASP A 27 17.99 17.02 4.00
N GLY A 28 17.49 17.76 3.00
CA GLY A 28 16.29 17.41 2.24
C GLY A 28 14.99 17.74 2.99
N ALA A 29 13.91 17.03 2.64
CA ALA A 29 12.58 17.26 3.22
C ALA A 29 12.38 16.61 4.61
N VAL A 30 13.25 15.66 4.97
CA VAL A 30 13.17 14.95 6.26
C VAL A 30 13.78 15.83 7.35
N THR A 31 13.01 16.06 8.40
CA THR A 31 13.43 16.89 9.53
C THR A 31 13.96 16.05 10.68
N SER A 32 14.72 16.66 11.59
CA SER A 32 15.23 15.99 12.80
C SER A 32 14.16 15.47 13.76
N SER A 33 12.87 15.80 13.55
CA SER A 33 11.76 15.25 14.32
C SER A 33 11.18 13.95 13.75
N TYR A 34 11.63 13.50 12.57
CA TYR A 34 11.25 12.19 12.05
C TYR A 34 11.82 11.09 12.95
N ALA A 35 10.94 10.26 13.52
CA ALA A 35 11.29 9.26 14.52
C ALA A 35 11.65 7.89 13.93
N GLY A 36 11.33 7.65 12.65
CA GLY A 36 11.68 6.42 11.93
C GLY A 36 13.10 6.43 11.36
N ASP A 37 13.52 5.28 10.84
CA ASP A 37 14.72 5.16 10.00
C ASP A 37 14.32 5.34 8.53
N ALA A 38 14.68 6.49 7.93
CA ALA A 38 14.28 6.83 6.58
C ALA A 38 14.80 5.81 5.55
N LYS A 39 16.04 5.33 5.73
CA LYS A 39 16.64 4.34 4.84
C LYS A 39 15.90 3.01 4.93
N LYS A 40 15.63 2.54 6.15
CA LYS A 40 14.90 1.29 6.34
C LYS A 40 13.46 1.38 5.84
N THR A 41 12.81 2.52 6.05
CA THR A 41 11.46 2.81 5.55
C THR A 41 11.43 2.76 4.03
N ILE A 42 12.39 3.42 3.36
CA ILE A 42 12.53 3.36 1.90
C ILE A 42 12.72 1.91 1.43
N GLU A 43 13.59 1.12 2.07
CA GLU A 43 13.79 -0.29 1.69
C GLU A 43 12.49 -1.10 1.73
N ILE A 44 11.68 -0.92 2.78
CA ILE A 44 10.38 -1.57 2.92
C ILE A 44 9.41 -1.09 1.83
N LEU A 45 9.29 0.23 1.66
CA LEU A 45 8.38 0.80 0.66
C LEU A 45 8.76 0.45 -0.78
N GLN A 46 10.03 0.13 -1.08
CA GLN A 46 10.41 -0.38 -2.40
C GLN A 46 9.84 -1.77 -2.68
N SER A 47 9.62 -2.59 -1.66
CA SER A 47 8.91 -3.88 -1.80
C SER A 47 7.40 -3.67 -1.96
N VAL A 48 6.82 -2.72 -1.21
CA VAL A 48 5.42 -2.31 -1.40
C VAL A 48 5.21 -1.79 -2.82
N LEU A 49 6.03 -0.84 -3.28
CA LEU A 49 5.95 -0.29 -4.64
C LEU A 49 6.03 -1.37 -5.71
N ALA A 50 6.94 -2.34 -5.54
CA ALA A 50 7.04 -3.46 -6.47
C ALA A 50 5.77 -4.33 -6.48
N THR A 51 5.15 -4.51 -5.32
CA THR A 51 3.88 -5.23 -5.16
C THR A 51 2.76 -4.53 -5.92
N GLU A 52 2.59 -3.23 -5.71
CA GLU A 52 1.54 -2.45 -6.40
C GLU A 52 1.74 -2.43 -7.91
N ILE A 53 2.99 -2.32 -8.40
CA ILE A 53 3.24 -2.40 -9.85
C ILE A 53 2.80 -3.77 -10.39
N VAL A 54 3.08 -4.86 -9.67
CA VAL A 54 2.66 -6.20 -10.10
C VAL A 54 1.14 -6.32 -10.09
N CYS A 55 0.44 -5.79 -9.07
CA CYS A 55 -1.01 -5.79 -8.99
C CYS A 55 -1.65 -4.99 -10.14
N VAL A 56 -1.15 -3.78 -10.43
CA VAL A 56 -1.59 -2.98 -11.60
C VAL A 56 -1.49 -3.80 -12.88
N LEU A 57 -0.34 -4.45 -13.11
CA LEU A 57 -0.11 -5.21 -14.32
C LEU A 57 -1.02 -6.45 -14.40
N ARG A 58 -1.21 -7.17 -13.29
CA ARG A 58 -2.08 -8.35 -13.21
C ARG A 58 -3.55 -7.98 -13.46
N TYR A 59 -4.10 -6.99 -12.76
CA TYR A 59 -5.47 -6.54 -12.96
C TYR A 59 -5.70 -5.97 -14.36
N THR A 60 -4.75 -5.21 -14.91
CA THR A 60 -4.83 -4.73 -16.29
C THR A 60 -4.86 -5.89 -17.28
N MET A 61 -4.05 -6.93 -17.06
CA MET A 61 -4.06 -8.12 -17.90
C MET A 61 -5.40 -8.87 -17.78
N HIS A 62 -5.88 -9.09 -16.56
CA HIS A 62 -7.16 -9.77 -16.32
C HIS A 62 -8.34 -9.01 -16.90
N SER A 63 -8.40 -7.68 -16.78
CA SER A 63 -9.50 -6.88 -17.35
C SER A 63 -9.57 -7.02 -18.87
N VAL A 64 -8.41 -7.02 -19.56
CA VAL A 64 -8.34 -7.17 -21.02
C VAL A 64 -8.60 -8.60 -21.49
N ALA A 65 -8.11 -9.59 -20.74
CA ALA A 65 -8.19 -11.01 -21.12
C ALA A 65 -9.49 -11.70 -20.67
N ALA A 66 -10.30 -11.05 -19.83
CA ALA A 66 -11.57 -11.60 -19.35
C ALA A 66 -12.51 -11.96 -20.51
N GLN A 67 -12.93 -13.22 -20.57
CA GLN A 67 -13.82 -13.75 -21.60
C GLN A 67 -14.88 -14.68 -20.99
N GLY A 68 -16.10 -14.67 -21.55
CA GLY A 68 -17.20 -15.52 -21.13
C GLY A 68 -18.54 -14.78 -21.10
N ILE A 69 -19.63 -15.50 -20.82
CA ILE A 69 -20.99 -14.94 -20.83
C ILE A 69 -21.17 -13.80 -19.79
N ASN A 70 -20.42 -13.85 -18.68
CA ASN A 70 -20.49 -12.88 -17.59
C ASN A 70 -19.23 -12.01 -17.50
N SER A 71 -18.41 -11.94 -18.54
CA SER A 71 -17.08 -11.31 -18.43
C SER A 71 -17.10 -9.79 -18.45
N GLU A 72 -18.15 -9.14 -18.97
CA GLU A 72 -18.20 -7.68 -19.11
C GLU A 72 -18.13 -6.98 -17.74
N ALA A 73 -19.04 -7.31 -16.83
CA ALA A 73 -19.02 -6.74 -15.48
C ALA A 73 -17.74 -7.06 -14.69
N VAL A 74 -17.21 -8.29 -14.82
CA VAL A 74 -15.96 -8.68 -14.14
C VAL A 74 -14.75 -7.96 -14.74
N SER A 75 -14.74 -7.72 -16.05
CA SER A 75 -13.71 -6.96 -16.74
C SER A 75 -13.70 -5.50 -16.28
N GLU A 76 -14.87 -4.89 -16.12
CA GLU A 76 -15.02 -3.53 -15.58
C GLU A 76 -14.49 -3.44 -14.14
N GLU A 77 -14.84 -4.41 -13.29
CA GLU A 77 -14.35 -4.49 -11.91
C GLU A 77 -12.81 -4.59 -11.86
N PHE A 78 -12.23 -5.51 -12.64
CA PHE A 78 -10.78 -5.63 -12.75
C PHE A 78 -10.11 -4.35 -13.27
N ALA A 79 -10.77 -3.60 -14.14
CA ALA A 79 -10.25 -2.35 -14.66
C ALA A 79 -10.28 -1.22 -13.61
N GLU A 80 -11.30 -1.20 -12.74
CA GLU A 80 -11.34 -0.25 -11.62
C GLU A 80 -10.28 -0.57 -10.57
N HIS A 81 -10.14 -1.85 -10.18
CA HIS A 81 -9.06 -2.28 -9.29
C HIS A 81 -7.69 -1.90 -9.88
N ALA A 82 -7.44 -2.14 -11.18
CA ALA A 82 -6.18 -1.72 -11.83
C ALA A 82 -5.90 -0.20 -11.69
N LYS A 83 -6.96 0.62 -11.67
CA LYS A 83 -6.85 2.07 -11.51
C LYS A 83 -6.60 2.46 -10.06
N GLU A 84 -7.18 1.77 -9.08
CA GLU A 84 -6.97 1.98 -7.64
C GLU A 84 -5.57 1.54 -7.21
N GLU A 85 -5.14 0.36 -7.66
CA GLU A 85 -3.78 -0.16 -7.53
C GLU A 85 -2.72 0.82 -8.07
N ARG A 86 -3.06 1.51 -9.17
CA ARG A 86 -2.19 2.55 -9.73
C ARG A 86 -2.11 3.77 -8.80
N GLN A 87 -3.17 4.10 -8.07
CA GLN A 87 -3.14 5.17 -7.07
C GLN A 87 -2.28 4.77 -5.87
N HIS A 88 -2.42 3.53 -5.39
CA HIS A 88 -1.57 2.98 -4.32
C HIS A 88 -0.08 3.04 -4.70
N MET A 89 0.25 2.53 -5.89
CA MET A 89 1.60 2.57 -6.47
C MET A 89 2.19 3.99 -6.46
N LEU A 90 1.41 4.99 -6.87
CA LEU A 90 1.87 6.39 -6.90
C LEU A 90 2.04 6.96 -5.49
N ALA A 91 1.11 6.70 -4.58
CA ALA A 91 1.21 7.15 -3.19
C ALA A 91 2.50 6.62 -2.53
N VAL A 92 2.81 5.34 -2.73
CA VAL A 92 4.02 4.70 -2.20
C VAL A 92 5.28 5.30 -2.86
N ALA A 93 5.27 5.50 -4.17
CA ALA A 93 6.38 6.12 -4.89
C ALA A 93 6.67 7.55 -4.42
N GLU A 94 5.63 8.35 -4.23
CA GLU A 94 5.73 9.70 -3.67
C GLU A 94 6.25 9.67 -2.23
N ARG A 95 5.82 8.70 -1.42
CA ARG A 95 6.33 8.56 -0.05
C ARG A 95 7.82 8.23 -0.01
N ILE A 96 8.30 7.39 -0.94
CA ILE A 96 9.73 7.11 -1.10
C ILE A 96 10.51 8.39 -1.42
N ASP A 97 10.01 9.21 -2.35
CA ASP A 97 10.62 10.49 -2.73
C ASP A 97 10.68 11.49 -1.56
N GLN A 98 9.59 11.62 -0.81
CA GLN A 98 9.52 12.47 0.38
C GLN A 98 10.55 12.10 1.46
N LEU A 99 10.95 10.83 1.53
CA LEU A 99 11.97 10.33 2.45
C LEU A 99 13.40 10.45 1.88
N GLY A 100 13.55 11.01 0.67
CA GLY A 100 14.83 11.19 -0.02
C GLY A 100 15.27 9.98 -0.86
N GLY A 101 14.38 9.00 -1.07
CA GLY A 101 14.63 7.84 -1.90
C GLY A 101 14.28 8.08 -3.37
N LYS A 102 14.81 7.25 -4.27
CA LYS A 102 14.37 7.21 -5.67
C LYS A 102 13.44 6.01 -5.87
N PRO A 103 12.14 6.20 -6.18
CA PRO A 103 11.24 5.07 -6.40
C PRO A 103 11.69 4.24 -7.61
N ASN A 104 11.72 2.92 -7.46
CA ASN A 104 12.29 2.02 -8.47
C ASN A 104 11.22 1.26 -9.27
N PHE A 105 10.83 1.85 -10.39
CA PHE A 105 9.91 1.31 -11.40
C PHE A 105 10.57 0.37 -12.43
N ASN A 106 11.86 0.05 -12.30
CA ASN A 106 12.53 -0.82 -13.27
C ASN A 106 11.88 -2.22 -13.25
N PRO A 107 11.43 -2.75 -14.41
CA PRO A 107 10.89 -4.12 -14.48
C PRO A 107 11.93 -5.19 -14.10
N GLU A 108 13.22 -4.89 -14.23
CA GLU A 108 14.28 -5.78 -13.78
C GLU A 108 14.20 -6.01 -12.27
N GLY A 109 14.11 -7.28 -11.86
CA GLY A 109 13.97 -7.65 -10.45
C GLY A 109 12.65 -7.24 -9.80
N LEU A 110 11.62 -6.91 -10.58
CA LEU A 110 10.32 -6.51 -10.05
C LEU A 110 9.69 -7.63 -9.20
N LEU A 111 9.55 -8.83 -9.76
CA LEU A 111 8.96 -9.97 -9.07
C LEU A 111 9.77 -10.42 -7.85
N THR A 112 11.09 -10.23 -7.83
CA THR A 112 11.92 -10.55 -6.65
C THR A 112 11.73 -9.59 -5.49
N ARG A 113 11.15 -8.40 -5.75
CA ARG A 113 10.88 -7.38 -4.73
C ARG A 113 9.42 -7.37 -4.29
N SER A 114 8.51 -7.86 -5.13
CA SER A 114 7.08 -7.93 -4.88
C SER A 114 6.74 -9.03 -3.87
N ALA A 115 5.77 -8.75 -3.00
CA ALA A 115 5.14 -9.77 -2.16
C ALA A 115 4.03 -10.53 -2.89
N SER A 116 3.52 -9.97 -3.99
CA SER A 116 2.46 -10.54 -4.83
C SER A 116 3.03 -11.17 -6.11
N GLU A 117 2.33 -12.17 -6.63
CA GLU A 117 2.69 -12.84 -7.88
C GLU A 117 1.98 -12.21 -9.09
N TYR A 118 2.61 -12.23 -10.26
CA TYR A 118 1.96 -11.75 -11.50
C TYR A 118 0.83 -12.66 -11.95
N GLY A 119 0.97 -13.98 -11.74
CA GLY A 119 -0.05 -14.95 -12.11
C GLY A 119 0.01 -15.44 -13.56
N ASN A 120 -0.86 -16.41 -13.89
CA ASN A 120 -0.95 -17.02 -15.22
C ASN A 120 -2.35 -17.57 -15.56
N ALA A 121 -3.39 -17.12 -14.86
CA ALA A 121 -4.74 -17.61 -15.07
C ALA A 121 -5.27 -17.34 -16.49
N GLU A 122 -5.79 -18.39 -17.14
CA GLU A 122 -6.38 -18.28 -18.49
C GLU A 122 -7.92 -18.19 -18.48
N LYS A 123 -8.56 -18.73 -17.44
CA LYS A 123 -10.02 -18.76 -17.31
C LYS A 123 -10.48 -17.68 -16.34
N LEU A 124 -11.62 -17.05 -16.64
CA LEU A 124 -12.21 -16.00 -15.81
C LEU A 124 -12.30 -16.37 -14.32
N ILE A 125 -12.74 -17.60 -14.02
CA ILE A 125 -12.88 -18.06 -12.63
C ILE A 125 -11.53 -18.24 -11.92
N ASP A 126 -10.49 -18.57 -12.66
CA ASP A 126 -9.15 -18.72 -12.11
C ASP A 126 -8.50 -17.35 -11.90
N MET A 127 -8.78 -16.37 -12.76
CA MET A 127 -8.39 -14.96 -12.58
C MET A 127 -8.99 -14.37 -11.29
N ILE A 128 -10.29 -14.60 -11.04
CA ILE A 128 -10.97 -14.16 -9.81
C ILE A 128 -10.31 -14.76 -8.56
N LYS A 129 -10.01 -16.06 -8.58
CA LYS A 129 -9.35 -16.74 -7.44
C LYS A 129 -7.94 -16.23 -7.23
N GLU A 130 -7.20 -16.01 -8.30
CA GLU A 130 -5.82 -15.53 -8.24
C GLU A 130 -5.77 -14.12 -7.64
N ASN A 131 -6.65 -13.22 -8.10
CA ASN A 131 -6.82 -11.89 -7.50
C ASN A 131 -7.25 -11.98 -6.04
N LEU A 132 -8.25 -12.80 -5.68
CA LEU A 132 -8.64 -12.99 -4.28
C LEU A 132 -7.49 -13.46 -3.38
N VAL A 133 -6.64 -14.36 -3.87
CA VAL A 133 -5.45 -14.80 -3.12
C VAL A 133 -4.46 -13.64 -2.95
N ALA A 134 -4.22 -12.88 -4.02
CA ALA A 134 -3.35 -11.70 -3.97
C ALA A 134 -3.85 -10.66 -2.96
N GLU A 135 -5.15 -10.34 -2.93
CA GLU A 135 -5.70 -9.35 -2.00
C GLU A 135 -5.60 -9.79 -0.56
N ARG A 136 -5.80 -11.08 -0.28
CA ARG A 136 -5.63 -11.59 1.08
C ARG A 136 -4.18 -11.48 1.56
N ILE A 137 -3.22 -11.70 0.68
CA ILE A 137 -1.79 -11.50 0.98
C ILE A 137 -1.52 -10.01 1.22
N ALA A 138 -2.05 -9.13 0.37
CA ALA A 138 -1.90 -7.68 0.51
C ALA A 138 -2.47 -7.19 1.85
N VAL A 139 -3.70 -7.59 2.21
CA VAL A 139 -4.37 -7.26 3.48
C VAL A 139 -3.53 -7.68 4.69
N GLU A 140 -3.00 -8.92 4.70
CA GLU A 140 -2.16 -9.40 5.80
C GLU A 140 -0.84 -8.61 5.89
N HIS A 141 -0.19 -8.38 4.75
CA HIS A 141 1.06 -7.63 4.67
C HIS A 141 0.89 -6.17 5.11
N TYR A 142 -0.16 -5.49 4.67
CA TYR A 142 -0.44 -4.11 5.06
C TYR A 142 -0.70 -3.98 6.56
N ARG A 143 -1.44 -4.92 7.17
CA ARG A 143 -1.63 -4.95 8.63
C ARG A 143 -0.32 -5.12 9.39
N GLU A 144 0.64 -5.89 8.87
CA GLU A 144 1.98 -5.99 9.46
C GLU A 144 2.76 -4.69 9.35
N LEU A 145 2.74 -4.05 8.18
CA LEU A 145 3.44 -2.78 7.95
C LEU A 145 2.86 -1.63 8.79
N ILE A 146 1.54 -1.55 8.93
CA ILE A 146 0.87 -0.56 9.77
C ILE A 146 1.35 -0.68 11.23
N ARG A 147 1.44 -1.90 11.76
CA ARG A 147 2.01 -2.15 13.10
C ARG A 147 3.48 -1.76 13.19
N TYR A 148 4.25 -1.99 12.13
CA TYR A 148 5.67 -1.61 12.09
C TYR A 148 5.87 -0.10 12.18
N PHE A 149 5.06 0.69 11.46
CA PHE A 149 5.19 2.15 11.39
C PHE A 149 4.50 2.91 12.52
N ASP A 150 3.77 2.21 13.39
CA ASP A 150 2.83 2.76 14.37
C ASP A 150 3.15 4.17 14.91
N GLU A 151 4.07 4.27 15.88
CA GLU A 151 4.40 5.55 16.51
C GLU A 151 5.54 6.31 15.83
N THR A 152 6.25 5.68 14.88
CA THR A 152 7.53 6.20 14.36
C THR A 152 7.40 6.91 13.02
N ASP A 153 6.43 6.54 12.21
CA ASP A 153 6.12 7.20 10.93
C ASP A 153 4.60 7.24 10.69
N PRO A 154 3.89 8.18 11.35
CA PRO A 154 2.44 8.30 11.22
C PRO A 154 2.00 8.62 9.79
N THR A 155 2.83 9.29 8.98
CA THR A 155 2.50 9.61 7.59
C THR A 155 2.47 8.34 6.74
N THR A 156 3.50 7.49 6.84
CA THR A 156 3.50 6.19 6.13
C THR A 156 2.40 5.29 6.66
N ARG A 157 2.18 5.24 7.99
CA ARG A 157 1.10 4.45 8.57
C ARG A 157 -0.27 4.82 7.99
N VAL A 158 -0.63 6.10 7.99
CA VAL A 158 -1.93 6.57 7.48
C VAL A 158 -2.10 6.30 5.99
N MET A 159 -1.04 6.44 5.19
CA MET A 159 -1.06 6.06 3.79
C MET A 159 -1.39 4.56 3.61
N LEU A 160 -0.74 3.69 4.38
CA LEU A 160 -0.96 2.24 4.31
C LEU A 160 -2.33 1.83 4.86
N GLU A 161 -2.86 2.52 5.87
CA GLU A 161 -4.24 2.33 6.35
C GLU A 161 -5.27 2.65 5.26
N GLY A 162 -5.01 3.70 4.47
CA GLY A 162 -5.84 4.06 3.31
C GLY A 162 -5.81 2.96 2.25
N ILE A 163 -4.62 2.47 1.89
CA ILE A 163 -4.46 1.37 0.93
C ILE A 163 -5.17 0.10 1.45
N LEU A 164 -4.93 -0.28 2.72
CA LEU A 164 -5.57 -1.44 3.34
C LEU A 164 -7.10 -1.40 3.25
N THR A 165 -7.70 -0.22 3.41
CA THR A 165 -9.16 -0.06 3.33
C THR A 165 -9.67 -0.49 1.95
N VAL A 166 -8.96 -0.09 0.89
CA VAL A 166 -9.30 -0.44 -0.49
C VAL A 166 -9.01 -1.93 -0.76
N GLU A 167 -7.90 -2.49 -0.27
CA GLU A 167 -7.62 -3.92 -0.47
C GLU A 167 -8.64 -4.85 0.22
N GLU A 168 -9.21 -4.43 1.36
CA GLU A 168 -10.29 -5.17 2.02
C GLU A 168 -11.60 -5.12 1.19
N GLU A 169 -11.85 -4.02 0.47
CA GLU A 169 -12.94 -3.89 -0.50
C GLU A 169 -12.69 -4.83 -1.70
N HIS A 170 -11.52 -4.74 -2.34
CA HIS A 170 -11.13 -5.61 -3.45
C HIS A 170 -11.28 -7.10 -3.10
N ALA A 171 -10.82 -7.51 -1.92
CA ALA A 171 -10.95 -8.89 -1.45
C ALA A 171 -12.42 -9.32 -1.30
N THR A 172 -13.29 -8.40 -0.88
CA THR A 172 -14.73 -8.63 -0.77
C THR A 172 -15.35 -8.81 -2.15
N ASP A 173 -15.03 -7.94 -3.11
CA ASP A 173 -15.58 -8.02 -4.46
C ASP A 173 -15.19 -9.31 -5.17
N MET A 174 -13.91 -9.70 -5.06
CA MET A 174 -13.43 -10.97 -5.64
C MET A 174 -14.10 -12.18 -5.00
N HIS A 175 -14.33 -12.13 -3.68
CA HIS A 175 -15.05 -13.18 -2.98
C HIS A 175 -16.52 -13.26 -3.41
N ASP A 176 -17.19 -12.13 -3.55
CA ASP A 176 -18.60 -12.07 -3.94
C ASP A 176 -18.82 -12.56 -5.38
N LEU A 177 -17.92 -12.21 -6.31
CA LEU A 177 -17.91 -12.78 -7.65
C LEU A 177 -17.73 -14.31 -7.64
N LEU A 178 -16.84 -14.82 -6.76
CA LEU A 178 -16.62 -16.25 -6.61
C LEU A 178 -17.85 -16.98 -6.02
N VAL A 179 -18.52 -16.37 -5.03
CA VAL A 179 -19.76 -16.90 -4.44
C VAL A 179 -20.90 -16.91 -5.46
N ALA A 180 -21.08 -15.81 -6.19
CA ALA A 180 -22.09 -15.69 -7.25
C ALA A 180 -21.91 -16.78 -8.32
N HIS A 181 -20.67 -17.10 -8.68
CA HIS A 181 -20.36 -18.20 -9.59
C HIS A 181 -20.71 -19.58 -9.02
N GLN A 182 -20.47 -19.81 -7.73
CA GLN A 182 -20.71 -21.11 -7.08
C GLN A 182 -22.17 -21.35 -6.68
N GLY A 183 -22.99 -20.31 -6.59
CA GLY A 183 -24.38 -20.39 -6.15
C GLY A 183 -24.55 -20.81 -4.69
N ARG A 184 -23.54 -20.61 -3.85
CA ARG A 184 -23.59 -20.90 -2.41
C ARG A 184 -24.16 -19.69 -1.64
N PRO A 185 -24.99 -19.90 -0.61
CA PRO A 185 -25.35 -18.81 0.30
C PRO A 185 -24.11 -18.33 1.08
N PHE A 186 -24.14 -17.08 1.58
CA PHE A 186 -23.11 -16.54 2.48
C PHE A 186 -22.79 -17.50 3.64
N ILE A 187 -21.54 -17.47 4.12
CA ILE A 187 -20.97 -18.35 5.15
C ILE A 187 -21.99 -18.67 6.25
N GLU A 188 -22.31 -19.95 6.44
CA GLU A 188 -22.92 -20.42 7.69
C GLU A 188 -21.86 -20.28 8.79
N GLN A 189 -22.14 -19.41 9.78
CA GLN A 189 -21.30 -19.21 10.96
C GLN A 189 -21.18 -20.47 11.81
#